data_AF-A0A2E4YBC4-F1
#
_entry.id   AF-A0A2E4YBC4-F1
#
_cell.length_a   1.000
_cell.length_b   1.000
_cell.length_c   1.000
_cell.angle_alpha   90.00
_cell.angle_beta   90.00
_cell.angle_gamma   90.00
#
_symmetry.space_group_name_H-M   'P 1'
#
loop_
_entity.id
_entity.type
_entity.pdbx_description
1 polymer ?
#
loop_
_entity_poly.entity_id
_entity_poly.type
_entity_poly.pdbx_seq_one_letter_code
_entity_poly.pdbx_strand_id
1 'polypeptide(L)'
;MAVRKTKKGAALKRWFKEDWKDVRTGKACGRGKGEKRGTPYCRPSKRVSSKTPKTSKEMTAAEKRSRISQKKRLGQPAGKPRRVKSLRRKK
;
A
#
# COMPACT_ATOMS: atom_id res chain seq x y z
N MET A 1 -6.51 15.24 -11.24
CA MET A 1 -5.07 15.21 -11.59
C MET A 1 -4.91 14.50 -12.93
N ALA A 2 -4.48 15.21 -13.99
CA ALA A 2 -4.30 14.60 -15.30
C ALA A 2 -3.06 13.68 -15.31
N VAL A 3 -3.28 12.37 -15.34
CA VAL A 3 -2.18 11.40 -15.41
C VAL A 3 -1.77 11.20 -16.87
N ARG A 4 -0.50 11.52 -17.19
CA ARG A 4 0.10 11.43 -18.53
C ARG A 4 -0.09 10.03 -19.15
N LYS A 5 -0.23 9.96 -20.48
CA LYS A 5 -0.43 8.71 -21.24
C LYS A 5 0.89 7.93 -21.42
N THR A 6 1.48 7.45 -20.32
CA THR A 6 2.72 6.63 -20.34
C THR A 6 2.52 5.32 -19.58
N LYS A 7 3.46 4.35 -19.72
CA LYS A 7 3.43 3.10 -18.92
C LYS A 7 3.38 3.38 -17.42
N LYS A 8 4.15 4.38 -16.95
CA LYS A 8 4.14 4.84 -15.55
C LYS A 8 2.80 5.49 -15.18
N GLY A 9 2.24 6.29 -16.09
CA GLY A 9 0.92 6.88 -15.91
C GLY A 9 -0.21 5.84 -15.84
N ALA A 10 -0.17 4.80 -16.67
CA ALA A 10 -1.11 3.69 -16.60
C ALA A 10 -1.02 2.94 -15.26
N ALA A 11 0.19 2.73 -14.75
CA ALA A 11 0.40 2.13 -13.43
C ALA A 11 -0.17 3.01 -12.31
N LEU A 12 -0.02 4.34 -12.40
CA LEU A 12 -0.58 5.28 -11.43
C LEU A 12 -2.12 5.34 -11.52
N LYS A 13 -2.70 5.35 -12.72
CA LYS A 13 -4.16 5.24 -12.92
C LYS A 13 -4.70 3.94 -12.30
N ARG A 14 -3.99 2.82 -12.50
CA ARG A 14 -4.35 1.55 -11.85
C ARG A 14 -4.27 1.66 -10.33
N TRP A 15 -3.22 2.26 -9.80
CA TRP A 15 -3.08 2.49 -8.36
C TRP A 15 -4.29 3.24 -7.79
N PHE A 16 -4.76 4.30 -8.44
CA PHE A 16 -5.99 4.98 -7.98
C PHE A 16 -7.24 4.09 -8.05
N LYS A 17 -7.40 3.29 -9.12
CA LYS A 17 -8.53 2.35 -9.25
C LYS A 17 -8.51 1.21 -8.21
N GLU A 18 -7.33 0.83 -7.75
CA GLU A 18 -7.12 -0.23 -6.75
C GLU A 18 -7.54 0.18 -5.32
N ASP A 19 -7.84 1.46 -5.09
CA ASP A 19 -8.31 2.02 -3.81
C ASP A 19 -7.41 1.62 -2.64
N TRP A 20 -6.18 2.13 -2.65
CA TRP A 20 -5.17 1.79 -1.66
C TRP A 20 -5.46 2.45 -0.31
N LYS A 21 -5.58 1.61 0.72
CA LYS A 21 -5.89 2.02 2.09
C LYS A 21 -4.86 1.47 3.06
N ASP A 22 -4.70 2.17 4.18
CA ASP A 22 -3.94 1.65 5.31
C ASP A 22 -4.69 0.47 5.93
N VAL A 23 -4.07 -0.70 5.95
CA VAL A 23 -4.67 -1.94 6.48
C VAL A 23 -5.06 -1.79 7.95
N ARG A 24 -4.37 -0.93 8.71
CA ARG A 24 -4.63 -0.73 10.13
C ARG A 24 -5.84 0.16 10.40
N THR A 25 -6.01 1.23 9.63
CA THR A 25 -6.98 2.29 9.93
C THR A 25 -8.11 2.40 8.92
N GLY A 26 -8.01 1.76 7.76
CA GLY A 26 -8.96 1.91 6.66
C GLY A 26 -8.90 3.27 5.95
N LYS A 27 -8.12 4.22 6.47
CA LYS A 27 -7.91 5.54 5.85
C LYS A 27 -7.14 5.42 4.53
N ALA A 28 -7.27 6.43 3.68
CA ALA A 28 -6.51 6.51 2.44
C ALA A 28 -5.00 6.31 2.68
N CYS A 29 -4.37 5.56 1.78
CA CYS A 29 -2.94 5.31 1.83
C CYS A 29 -2.14 6.59 1.58
N GLY A 30 -1.04 6.74 2.32
CA GLY A 30 -0.14 7.89 2.23
C GLY A 30 -0.19 8.73 3.49
N ARG A 31 0.77 9.65 3.60
CA ARG A 31 0.82 10.65 4.66
C ARG A 31 1.09 12.03 4.10
N GLY A 32 0.45 13.03 4.67
CA GLY A 32 0.76 14.44 4.42
C GLY A 32 1.93 14.93 5.27
N LYS A 33 2.53 16.07 4.89
CA LYS A 33 3.48 16.80 5.74
C LYS A 33 2.73 17.28 6.99
N GLY A 34 3.36 17.15 8.17
CA GLY A 34 2.76 17.54 9.45
C GLY A 34 1.77 16.51 10.04
N GLU A 35 1.55 15.39 9.36
CA GLU A 35 0.60 14.39 9.82
C GLU A 35 1.16 13.53 10.97
N LYS A 36 0.43 13.45 12.08
CA LYS A 36 0.78 12.65 13.27
C LYS A 36 0.58 11.14 13.11
N ARG A 37 -0.02 10.68 12.00
CA ARG A 37 -0.18 9.23 11.75
C ARG A 37 1.20 8.59 11.58
N GLY A 38 1.41 7.47 12.27
CA GLY A 38 2.56 6.59 12.05
C GLY A 38 2.58 6.03 10.62
N THR A 39 3.70 5.41 10.23
CA THR A 39 3.89 4.90 8.87
C THR A 39 2.81 3.88 8.47
N PRO A 40 1.97 4.17 7.47
CA PRO A 40 0.86 3.28 7.10
C PRO A 40 1.37 2.02 6.40
N TYR A 41 0.64 0.92 6.58
CA TYR A 41 0.85 -0.28 5.79
C TYR A 41 -0.23 -0.36 4.71
N CYS A 42 0.11 0.12 3.52
CA CYS A 42 -0.86 0.24 2.45
C CYS A 42 -1.04 -1.05 1.65
N ARG A 43 -2.30 -1.39 1.37
CA ARG A 43 -2.69 -2.45 0.44
C ARG A 43 -3.88 -2.02 -0.41
N PRO A 44 -4.02 -2.58 -1.63
CA PRO A 44 -5.19 -2.32 -2.44
C PRO A 44 -6.43 -2.96 -1.80
N SER A 45 -7.56 -2.25 -1.88
CA SER A 45 -8.85 -2.75 -1.41
C SER A 45 -9.59 -3.50 -2.52
N LYS A 46 -9.33 -3.13 -3.78
CA LYS A 46 -9.95 -3.71 -4.98
C LYS A 46 -8.90 -4.34 -5.89
N ARG A 47 -9.25 -5.47 -6.49
CA ARG A 47 -8.46 -6.09 -7.56
C ARG A 47 -8.84 -5.46 -8.89
N VAL A 48 -7.87 -4.91 -9.60
CA VAL A 48 -8.10 -4.27 -10.91
C VAL A 48 -7.44 -5.05 -12.05
N SER A 49 -6.35 -5.77 -11.78
CA SER A 49 -5.65 -6.58 -12.78
C SER A 49 -4.87 -7.73 -12.16
N SER A 50 -4.28 -8.60 -12.99
CA SER A 50 -3.31 -9.62 -12.56
C SER A 50 -2.06 -9.03 -11.90
N LYS A 51 -1.73 -7.77 -12.19
CA LYS A 51 -0.61 -7.03 -11.59
C LYS A 51 -0.96 -6.41 -10.23
N THR A 52 -2.23 -6.45 -9.81
CA THR A 52 -2.64 -5.99 -8.49
C THR A 52 -2.08 -6.96 -7.44
N PRO A 53 -1.32 -6.49 -6.44
CA PRO A 53 -0.79 -7.38 -5.42
C PRO A 53 -1.91 -7.89 -4.51
N LYS A 54 -1.56 -8.83 -3.61
CA LYS A 54 -2.48 -9.34 -2.58
C LYS A 54 -3.16 -8.17 -1.86
N THR A 55 -4.50 -8.15 -1.92
CA THR A 55 -5.39 -7.14 -1.34
C THR A 55 -5.48 -7.29 0.17
N SER A 56 -5.98 -6.26 0.84
CA SER A 56 -6.23 -6.28 2.29
C SER A 56 -7.24 -7.36 2.70
N LYS A 57 -8.19 -7.73 1.82
CA LYS A 57 -9.20 -8.78 2.06
C LYS A 57 -8.63 -10.19 1.92
N GLU A 58 -7.68 -10.39 1.01
CA GLU A 58 -6.99 -11.67 0.82
C GLU A 58 -5.97 -11.99 1.93
N MET A 59 -5.63 -11.02 2.78
CA MET A 59 -4.64 -11.20 3.86
C MET A 59 -5.26 -11.78 5.13
N THR A 60 -4.56 -12.72 5.76
CA THR A 60 -4.95 -13.26 7.08
C THR A 60 -4.69 -12.25 8.19
N ALA A 61 -5.35 -12.42 9.35
CA ALA A 61 -5.12 -11.56 10.52
C ALA A 61 -3.64 -11.57 10.96
N ALA A 62 -3.00 -12.74 10.96
CA ALA A 62 -1.58 -12.88 11.30
C ALA A 62 -0.67 -12.12 10.31
N GLU A 63 -0.94 -12.22 9.00
CA GLU A 63 -0.19 -11.48 7.99
C GLU A 63 -0.35 -9.97 8.17
N LYS A 64 -1.57 -9.49 8.44
CA LYS A 64 -1.84 -8.06 8.71
C LYS A 64 -1.02 -7.58 9.91
N ARG A 65 -1.11 -8.27 11.05
CA ARG A 65 -0.39 -7.92 12.29
C ARG A 65 1.13 -7.88 12.06
N SER A 66 1.69 -8.93 11.45
CA SER A 66 3.12 -9.05 11.15
C SER A 66 3.64 -7.90 10.26
N ARG A 67 2.90 -7.52 9.21
CA ARG A 67 3.35 -6.46 8.31
C ARG A 67 3.18 -5.07 8.90
N ILE A 68 2.13 -4.86 9.70
CA ILE A 68 1.93 -3.60 10.44
C ILE A 68 3.07 -3.40 11.44
N SER A 69 3.42 -4.41 12.25
CA SER A 69 4.52 -4.30 13.22
C SER A 69 5.86 -4.06 12.54
N GLN A 70 6.14 -4.79 11.44
CA GLN A 70 7.35 -4.57 10.66
C GLN A 70 7.42 -3.15 10.09
N LYS A 71 6.30 -2.60 9.58
CA LYS A 71 6.28 -1.25 9.03
C LYS A 71 6.42 -0.18 10.11
N LYS A 72 5.85 -0.39 11.30
CA LYS A 72 6.07 0.48 12.47
C LYS A 72 7.55 0.54 12.84
N ARG A 73 8.20 -0.64 12.98
CA ARG A 73 9.62 -0.74 13.33
C ARG A 73 10.55 -0.13 12.29
N LEU A 74 10.26 -0.34 11.00
CA LEU A 74 11.09 0.22 9.92
C LEU A 74 10.95 1.74 9.78
N GLY A 75 9.80 2.29 10.19
CA GLY A 75 9.45 3.68 9.95
C GLY A 75 9.47 4.05 8.46
N GLN A 76 9.70 5.33 8.22
CA GLN A 76 9.84 5.91 6.90
C GLN A 76 10.95 6.97 6.99
N PRO A 77 12.21 6.63 6.65
CA PRO A 77 13.30 7.61 6.70
C PRO A 77 13.09 8.68 5.63
N ALA A 78 13.78 9.81 5.81
CA ALA A 78 13.97 10.78 4.74
C ALA A 78 14.69 10.11 3.55
N GLY A 79 14.23 10.37 2.32
CA GLY A 79 14.76 9.73 1.12
C GLY A 79 14.12 8.38 0.80
N LYS A 80 14.95 7.34 0.56
CA LYS A 80 14.49 6.08 -0.03
C LYS A 80 13.58 5.29 0.92
N PRO A 81 12.36 4.92 0.50
CA PRO A 81 11.42 4.22 1.37
C PRO A 81 11.86 2.79 1.68
N ARG A 82 11.89 2.46 2.98
CA ARG A 82 12.06 1.08 3.47
C ARG A 82 10.77 0.29 3.25
N ARG A 83 10.89 -0.89 2.66
CA ARG A 83 9.77 -1.78 2.33
C ARG A 83 9.74 -2.97 3.28
N VAL A 84 8.54 -3.35 3.70
CA VAL A 84 8.33 -4.63 4.39
C VAL A 84 8.51 -5.79 3.42
N LYS A 85 8.64 -7.01 3.95
CA LYS A 85 8.64 -8.22 3.13
C LYS A 85 7.38 -8.24 2.25
N SER A 86 7.50 -8.61 0.98
CA SER A 86 6.33 -8.71 0.09
C SER A 86 5.45 -9.90 0.49
N LEU A 87 4.12 -9.71 0.52
CA LEU A 87 3.19 -10.84 0.44
C LEU A 87 2.76 -10.96 -1.02
N ARG A 88 3.08 -12.10 -1.60
CA ARG A 88 2.65 -12.48 -2.95
C ARG A 88 1.39 -13.31 -2.83
N ARG A 89 0.57 -13.26 -3.87
CA ARG A 89 -0.51 -14.22 -4.04
C ARG A 89 0.11 -15.58 -4.37
N LYS A 90 -0.50 -16.66 -3.90
CA LYS A 90 -0.28 -17.97 -4.52
C LYS A 90 -0.91 -17.87 -5.92
N LYS A 91 -0.12 -18.18 -6.95
CA LYS A 91 -0.60 -18.20 -8.33
C LYS A 91 -1.44 -19.45 -8.52
#